data_AF-A0A1V5N5L6-F1
#
_entry.id   AF-A0A1V5N5L6-F1
#
_cell.length_a   1.000
_cell.length_b   1.000
_cell.length_c   1.000
_cell.angle_alpha   90.00
_cell.angle_beta   90.00
_cell.angle_gamma   90.00
#
_symmetry.space_group_name_H-M   'P 1'
#
loop_
_entity.id
_entity.type
_entity.pdbx_description
1 polymer ?
#
loop_
_entity_poly.entity_id
_entity_poly.type
_entity_poly.pdbx_seq_one_letter_code
_entity_poly.pdbx_strand_id
1 'polypeptide(L)'
;MTGSVKKLPDFWLPEDGSLDYPAIHYDAGRFNHENKVQLHLTRNIPNERCYFCHSTSQTHTERTDVDEDVHLKAGLTCVDCHRNTVDHNINRGYEGEMLTADTPAGTTLTCEGCHSGSDNPQNPDAGRLGAPKPIHDGIPVVHFDKLACTACHSGPWPAETAAFVKTSRAHGLGLQSVNKAPEALPHILAPVLAELPPLDPNSPTGKIAPHKMLWPAFWAQVQEGNVVPLVPEDVKKAAGNILPHDYEIPSAASWPEMPEKKLNEEEQGREQAKTEEQKIAERKTEQEAWFQNMITQVLTALKGQPFVQGAPAYICGGKMYQLNDAGALVSQEHEAARPYLWPLAHDVRPASQSLGVRGCPDCHTNDAPFYQAALAIDSPLPSDRDLFKRMIHFLPLDETYVSLFNSSFVFRPMLKTVAFAASALIAAILLLYGLRGLTVAAALAAGSKIAAAEQPVPFSNRWYGLLKKLIYLAGLLCFLILAGTGFYAFFITGKPMTGYLLMLHCTVAPPFMICLALLILLGAHPSRFLAATSVCPLRKLCFWLIGLLALPVMLSSVLSMFNLFGTTGQFFLYHAHQYTTIALAVLVVIHTLLTLAGTSKK
;
A
#
# COMPACT_ATOMS: atom_id res chain seq x y z
N MET A 1 41.07 29.92 -9.46
CA MET A 1 41.57 29.82 -8.08
C MET A 1 42.99 29.29 -8.12
N THR A 2 43.89 29.88 -7.34
CA THR A 2 45.18 29.28 -6.95
C THR A 2 45.09 28.93 -5.47
N GLY A 3 45.75 27.86 -5.02
CA GLY A 3 45.58 27.27 -3.68
C GLY A 3 44.81 25.94 -3.71
N SER A 4 44.80 25.19 -2.60
CA SER A 4 44.17 23.85 -2.54
C SER A 4 43.03 23.82 -1.52
N VAL A 5 41.79 23.85 -2.02
CA VAL A 5 40.57 23.69 -1.20
C VAL A 5 40.55 22.35 -0.46
N LYS A 6 41.18 21.31 -1.04
CA LYS A 6 41.32 19.97 -0.42
C LYS A 6 42.13 19.99 0.88
N LYS A 7 42.93 21.04 1.10
CA LYS A 7 43.75 21.19 2.32
C LYS A 7 43.09 22.07 3.38
N LEU A 8 41.90 22.62 3.10
CA LEU A 8 41.15 23.42 4.07
C LEU A 8 40.17 22.54 4.85
N PRO A 9 39.96 22.81 6.15
CA PRO A 9 38.85 22.22 6.90
C PRO A 9 37.50 22.56 6.25
N ASP A 10 36.50 21.68 6.39
CA ASP A 10 35.16 21.82 5.79
C ASP A 10 34.43 23.12 6.18
N PHE A 11 34.79 23.73 7.32
CA PHE A 11 34.21 24.97 7.84
C PHE A 11 35.27 26.05 8.13
N TRP A 12 36.32 26.10 7.32
CA TRP A 12 37.41 27.06 7.48
C TRP A 12 36.93 28.53 7.51
N LEU A 13 37.47 29.31 8.45
CA LEU A 13 37.25 30.76 8.56
C LEU A 13 38.54 31.53 8.21
N PRO A 14 38.45 32.74 7.61
CA PRO A 14 39.62 33.46 7.10
C PRO A 14 40.62 33.98 8.14
N GLU A 15 40.38 33.78 9.43
CA GLU A 15 41.14 34.40 10.52
C GLU A 15 42.33 33.55 11.00
N ASP A 16 42.50 32.33 10.48
CA ASP A 16 43.38 31.29 11.04
C ASP A 16 44.86 31.35 10.58
N GLY A 17 45.31 32.48 10.04
CA GLY A 17 46.71 32.90 10.08
C GLY A 17 47.74 32.35 9.08
N SER A 18 47.62 31.14 8.49
CA SER A 18 48.53 30.71 7.38
C SER A 18 48.25 29.31 6.84
N LEU A 19 47.73 29.20 5.61
CA LEU A 19 47.96 28.15 4.60
C LEU A 19 47.54 28.69 3.21
N ASP A 20 48.07 28.08 2.14
CA ASP A 20 47.90 28.38 0.71
C ASP A 20 46.41 28.63 0.31
N TYR A 21 45.95 29.87 0.47
CA TYR A 21 44.54 30.24 0.46
C TYR A 21 43.98 30.34 -0.96
N PRO A 22 42.70 30.00 -1.18
CA PRO A 22 42.03 30.22 -2.45
C PRO A 22 41.98 31.71 -2.77
N ALA A 23 42.83 32.15 -3.69
CA ALA A 23 42.71 33.49 -4.24
C ALA A 23 41.46 33.55 -5.14
N ILE A 24 40.53 34.45 -4.80
CA ILE A 24 39.33 34.72 -5.61
C ILE A 24 39.76 35.58 -6.79
N HIS A 25 39.91 34.93 -7.94
CA HIS A 25 39.98 35.63 -9.21
C HIS A 25 38.55 35.81 -9.71
N TYR A 26 38.06 37.05 -9.66
CA TYR A 26 36.80 37.39 -10.29
C TYR A 26 36.94 37.18 -11.80
N ASP A 27 36.01 36.44 -12.38
CA ASP A 27 35.88 36.35 -13.83
C ASP A 27 35.39 37.71 -14.34
N ALA A 28 36.33 38.55 -14.81
CA ALA A 28 36.05 39.88 -15.32
C ALA A 28 35.04 39.86 -16.47
N GLY A 29 34.89 38.73 -17.18
CA GLY A 29 33.88 38.54 -18.22
C GLY A 29 32.43 38.50 -17.70
N ARG A 30 32.22 38.36 -16.38
CA ARG A 30 30.89 38.40 -15.74
C ARG A 30 30.46 39.80 -15.32
N PHE A 31 31.36 40.77 -15.38
CA PHE A 31 31.09 42.15 -15.06
C PHE A 31 30.92 42.92 -16.36
N ASN A 32 29.86 43.73 -16.45
CA ASN A 32 29.73 44.67 -17.55
C ASN A 32 30.75 45.81 -17.39
N HIS A 33 30.80 46.71 -18.37
CA HIS A 33 31.71 47.87 -18.37
C HIS A 33 31.53 48.84 -17.17
N GLU A 34 30.44 48.71 -16.39
CA GLU A 34 30.17 49.49 -15.18
C GLU A 34 30.54 48.73 -13.88
N ASN A 35 31.26 47.60 -13.98
CA ASN A 35 31.54 46.69 -12.86
C ASN A 35 30.29 46.12 -12.17
N LYS A 36 29.19 45.95 -12.92
CA LYS A 36 27.96 45.32 -12.44
C LYS A 36 27.80 43.91 -13.00
N VAL A 37 27.20 43.03 -12.21
CA VAL A 37 26.85 41.67 -12.62
C VAL A 37 25.38 41.65 -13.05
N GLN A 38 25.11 41.09 -14.23
CA GLN A 38 23.73 40.77 -14.62
C GLN A 38 23.33 39.44 -13.99
N LEU A 39 22.41 39.49 -13.03
CA LEU A 39 21.82 38.28 -12.46
C LEU A 39 20.81 37.70 -13.46
N HIS A 40 21.00 36.44 -13.86
CA HIS A 40 20.05 35.72 -14.70
C HIS A 40 18.85 35.25 -13.85
N LEU A 41 17.95 36.20 -13.56
CA LEU A 41 16.70 35.97 -12.86
C LEU A 41 15.62 35.59 -13.89
N THR A 42 15.38 34.28 -14.02
CA THR A 42 14.32 33.72 -14.87
C THR A 42 13.23 33.09 -14.00
N ARG A 43 11.99 33.11 -14.48
CA ARG A 43 10.89 32.34 -13.87
C ARG A 43 10.99 30.84 -14.19
N ASN A 44 11.61 30.48 -15.31
CA ASN A 44 11.81 29.10 -15.72
C ASN A 44 13.24 28.67 -15.33
N ILE A 45 13.39 28.21 -14.10
CA ILE A 45 14.68 27.80 -13.54
C ILE A 45 15.03 26.41 -14.10
N PRO A 46 16.20 26.22 -14.72
CA PRO A 46 16.61 24.91 -15.23
C PRO A 46 16.74 23.84 -14.13
N ASN A 47 16.29 22.61 -14.42
CA ASN A 47 16.28 21.49 -13.47
C ASN A 47 17.68 21.14 -12.92
N GLU A 48 18.73 21.36 -13.71
CA GLU A 48 20.12 21.10 -13.33
C GLU A 48 20.55 21.89 -12.11
N ARG A 49 19.92 23.05 -11.86
CA ARG A 49 20.17 23.85 -10.66
C ARG A 49 19.57 23.22 -9.40
N CYS A 50 18.52 22.44 -9.54
CA CYS A 50 17.86 21.74 -8.44
C CYS A 50 18.56 20.42 -8.10
N TYR A 51 18.99 19.66 -9.11
CA TYR A 51 19.55 18.32 -8.93
C TYR A 51 20.77 18.26 -8.03
N PHE A 52 21.60 19.30 -8.01
CA PHE A 52 22.74 19.38 -7.10
C PHE A 52 22.36 19.13 -5.63
N CYS A 53 21.18 19.61 -5.20
CA CYS A 53 20.67 19.46 -3.84
C CYS A 53 19.50 18.46 -3.72
N HIS A 54 18.87 18.06 -4.83
CA HIS A 54 17.63 17.27 -4.83
C HIS A 54 17.72 15.92 -5.54
N SER A 55 18.84 15.55 -6.16
CA SER A 55 18.95 14.23 -6.80
C SER A 55 18.76 13.08 -5.83
N THR A 56 18.13 12.03 -6.34
CA THR A 56 17.98 10.71 -5.74
C THR A 56 18.68 9.68 -6.62
N SER A 57 19.14 8.58 -6.03
CA SER A 57 19.64 7.43 -6.79
C SER A 57 19.31 6.14 -6.06
N GLN A 58 18.86 5.12 -6.76
CA GLN A 58 18.73 3.77 -6.20
C GLN A 58 20.12 3.13 -6.19
N THR A 59 20.53 2.55 -5.06
CA THR A 59 21.81 1.84 -4.98
C THR A 59 21.74 0.52 -5.73
N HIS A 60 22.88 -0.03 -6.17
CA HIS A 60 22.95 -1.33 -6.86
C HIS A 60 22.05 -1.45 -8.10
N THR A 61 21.64 -0.31 -8.66
CA THR A 61 20.83 -0.22 -9.87
C THR A 61 21.62 0.57 -10.90
N GLU A 62 21.75 0.04 -12.11
CA GLU A 62 22.41 0.76 -13.20
C GLU A 62 21.58 1.97 -13.61
N ARG A 63 22.24 3.06 -13.99
CA ARG A 63 21.54 4.30 -14.38
C ARG A 63 20.63 4.11 -15.60
N THR A 64 20.94 3.13 -16.45
CA THR A 64 20.14 2.76 -17.63
C THR A 64 18.79 2.13 -17.27
N ASP A 65 18.66 1.62 -16.04
CA ASP A 65 17.51 0.84 -15.61
C ASP A 65 16.52 1.68 -14.82
N VAL A 66 16.82 2.97 -14.62
CA VAL A 66 15.97 3.93 -13.90
C VAL A 66 15.40 4.95 -14.88
N ASP A 67 14.08 4.93 -15.02
CA ASP A 67 13.34 5.95 -15.77
C ASP A 67 13.33 7.29 -15.01
N GLU A 68 13.34 8.38 -15.76
CA GLU A 68 13.13 9.72 -15.22
C GLU A 68 11.63 9.94 -14.94
N ASP A 69 11.33 10.82 -13.98
CA ASP A 69 9.96 11.25 -13.66
C ASP A 69 9.16 11.59 -14.92
N VAL A 70 7.95 11.03 -15.03
CA VAL A 70 7.09 11.15 -16.20
C VAL A 70 6.74 12.60 -16.53
N HIS A 71 6.68 13.49 -15.51
CA HIS A 71 6.40 14.90 -15.73
C HIS A 71 7.58 15.60 -16.41
N LEU A 72 8.80 15.28 -16.00
CA LEU A 72 10.01 15.79 -16.63
C LEU A 72 10.13 15.28 -18.07
N LYS A 73 9.81 14.00 -18.30
CA LYS A 73 9.71 13.43 -19.66
C LYS A 73 8.66 14.11 -20.52
N ALA A 74 7.56 14.57 -19.92
CA ALA A 74 6.52 15.36 -20.60
C ALA A 74 6.92 16.82 -20.85
N GLY A 75 8.11 17.25 -20.42
CA GLY A 75 8.64 18.59 -20.64
C GLY A 75 8.34 19.59 -19.52
N LEU A 76 7.77 19.14 -18.39
CA LEU A 76 7.62 19.99 -17.21
C LEU A 76 8.97 20.14 -16.50
N THR A 77 9.11 21.21 -15.74
CA THR A 77 10.30 21.50 -14.93
C THR A 77 9.97 21.44 -13.44
N CYS A 78 10.99 21.35 -12.59
CA CYS A 78 10.79 21.31 -11.13
C CYS A 78 9.94 22.50 -10.65
N VAL A 79 10.16 23.69 -11.21
CA VAL A 79 9.43 24.92 -10.82
C VAL A 79 7.99 24.98 -11.32
N ASP A 80 7.55 24.06 -12.17
CA ASP A 80 6.14 23.98 -12.56
C ASP A 80 5.27 23.48 -11.40
N CYS A 81 5.80 22.58 -10.57
CA CYS A 81 5.18 22.10 -9.34
C CYS A 81 5.67 22.86 -8.09
N HIS A 82 6.98 23.09 -7.97
CA HIS A 82 7.61 23.79 -6.85
C HIS A 82 7.55 25.30 -6.99
N ARG A 83 6.34 25.85 -6.97
CA ARG A 83 6.13 27.30 -6.97
C ARG A 83 6.06 27.82 -5.54
N ASN A 84 6.59 29.01 -5.33
CA ASN A 84 6.44 29.77 -4.10
C ASN A 84 5.89 31.17 -4.39
N THR A 85 5.24 31.74 -3.37
CA THR A 85 4.93 33.16 -3.36
C THR A 85 5.94 33.89 -2.47
N VAL A 86 5.66 35.16 -2.15
CA VAL A 86 6.52 35.95 -1.24
C VAL A 86 6.64 35.33 0.16
N ASP A 87 5.74 34.42 0.53
CA ASP A 87 5.77 33.64 1.77
C ASP A 87 6.84 32.53 1.78
N HIS A 88 7.49 32.26 0.64
CA HIS A 88 8.48 31.20 0.46
C HIS A 88 7.96 29.78 0.78
N ASN A 89 6.64 29.59 0.85
CA ASN A 89 6.08 28.26 1.06
C ASN A 89 6.09 27.51 -0.28
N ILE A 90 6.89 26.44 -0.35
CA ILE A 90 7.12 25.66 -1.58
C ILE A 90 6.38 24.33 -1.44
N ASN A 91 5.47 24.05 -2.37
CA ASN A 91 4.81 22.75 -2.45
C ASN A 91 5.86 21.65 -2.64
N ARG A 92 5.86 20.59 -1.83
CA ARG A 92 6.72 19.40 -1.99
C ARG A 92 6.00 18.26 -2.72
N GLY A 93 4.70 18.39 -2.99
CA GLY A 93 3.95 17.57 -3.95
C GLY A 93 3.29 16.32 -3.38
N TYR A 94 3.33 16.11 -2.06
CA TYR A 94 2.57 15.03 -1.43
C TYR A 94 1.21 15.54 -0.95
N GLU A 95 0.23 14.65 -1.02
CA GLU A 95 -1.09 14.87 -0.44
C GLU A 95 -0.94 15.08 1.08
N GLY A 96 -1.67 16.02 1.69
CA GLY A 96 -1.46 16.35 3.12
C GLY A 96 -0.71 17.63 3.40
N GLU A 97 -0.02 18.20 2.42
CA GLU A 97 0.91 19.27 2.71
C GLU A 97 0.24 20.63 3.01
N MET A 98 0.58 21.19 4.18
CA MET A 98 0.14 22.51 4.67
C MET A 98 0.75 23.70 3.89
N LEU A 99 0.68 23.71 2.57
CA LEU A 99 0.36 24.99 1.95
C LEU A 99 -1.06 25.28 2.38
N THR A 100 -1.27 26.34 3.18
CA THR A 100 -2.59 26.69 3.73
C THR A 100 -3.66 26.42 2.66
N ALA A 101 -4.62 25.56 2.98
CA ALA A 101 -5.69 25.11 2.08
C ALA A 101 -6.44 26.29 1.43
N ASP A 102 -6.28 27.49 2.01
CA ASP A 102 -6.79 28.78 1.55
C ASP A 102 -6.04 29.37 0.33
N THR A 103 -4.93 28.77 -0.12
CA THR A 103 -4.20 29.24 -1.30
C THR A 103 -4.56 28.41 -2.54
N PRO A 104 -4.81 29.05 -3.70
CA PRO A 104 -5.05 28.33 -4.95
C PRO A 104 -3.93 27.34 -5.32
N ALA A 105 -2.69 27.60 -4.90
CA ALA A 105 -1.57 26.69 -5.11
C ALA A 105 -1.74 25.36 -4.37
N GLY A 106 -2.26 25.37 -3.13
CA GLY A 106 -2.49 24.16 -2.33
C GLY A 106 -3.57 23.23 -2.88
N THR A 107 -4.49 23.74 -3.70
CA THR A 107 -5.55 22.94 -4.34
C THR A 107 -5.24 22.59 -5.80
N THR A 108 -4.51 23.44 -6.52
CA THR A 108 -4.29 23.27 -7.97
C THR A 108 -2.92 22.70 -8.34
N LEU A 109 -1.97 22.60 -7.41
CA LEU A 109 -0.64 21.97 -7.61
C LEU A 109 -0.51 20.61 -6.91
N THR A 110 -1.63 19.93 -6.69
CA THR A 110 -1.66 18.54 -6.22
C THR A 110 -1.85 17.58 -7.39
N CYS A 111 -1.62 16.29 -7.18
CA CYS A 111 -1.92 15.27 -8.19
C CYS A 111 -3.38 15.39 -8.65
N GLU A 112 -4.33 15.45 -7.71
CA GLU A 112 -5.75 15.59 -8.02
C GLU A 112 -6.07 16.93 -8.69
N GLY A 113 -5.50 18.04 -8.20
CA GLY A 113 -5.73 19.37 -8.76
C GLY A 113 -5.31 19.48 -10.23
N CYS A 114 -4.19 18.88 -10.61
CA CYS A 114 -3.75 18.89 -12.01
C CYS A 114 -4.54 17.90 -12.89
N HIS A 115 -4.79 16.69 -12.39
CA HIS A 115 -5.33 15.59 -13.20
C HIS A 115 -6.86 15.53 -13.24
N SER A 116 -7.50 15.79 -12.10
CA SER A 116 -8.96 15.71 -11.92
C SER A 116 -9.61 17.09 -11.87
N GLY A 117 -8.86 18.13 -11.46
CA GLY A 117 -9.41 19.46 -11.21
C GLY A 117 -10.32 19.51 -9.99
N SER A 118 -10.98 20.64 -9.79
CA SER A 118 -12.13 20.78 -8.89
C SER A 118 -13.42 20.42 -9.61
N ASP A 119 -14.44 19.98 -8.86
CA ASP A 119 -15.80 19.73 -9.37
C ASP A 119 -16.55 21.03 -9.74
N ASN A 120 -15.84 22.09 -10.17
CA ASN A 120 -16.43 23.38 -10.49
C ASN A 120 -17.06 23.37 -11.91
N PRO A 121 -18.40 23.43 -12.03
CA PRO A 121 -19.06 23.35 -13.32
C PRO A 121 -18.92 24.63 -14.17
N GLN A 122 -18.45 25.74 -13.60
CA GLN A 122 -18.24 27.01 -14.32
C GLN A 122 -16.84 27.15 -14.91
N ASN A 123 -15.84 26.41 -14.40
CA ASN A 123 -14.46 26.50 -14.86
C ASN A 123 -13.78 25.12 -14.83
N PRO A 124 -13.57 24.47 -15.98
CA PRO A 124 -12.82 23.21 -16.04
C PRO A 124 -11.33 23.49 -15.79
N ASP A 125 -10.88 23.23 -14.56
CA ASP A 125 -9.49 23.37 -14.12
C ASP A 125 -8.71 22.04 -14.15
N ALA A 126 -9.39 20.95 -14.51
CA ALA A 126 -8.77 19.65 -14.81
C ALA A 126 -7.87 19.73 -16.05
N GLY A 127 -6.77 18.97 -16.03
CA GLY A 127 -5.82 18.90 -17.14
C GLY A 127 -4.81 20.05 -17.17
N ARG A 128 -4.52 20.62 -16.01
CA ARG A 128 -3.53 21.68 -15.84
C ARG A 128 -2.17 21.23 -16.41
N LEU A 129 -1.51 22.13 -17.16
CA LEU A 129 -0.22 21.87 -17.83
C LEU A 129 -0.24 20.64 -18.77
N GLY A 130 -1.42 20.27 -19.27
CA GLY A 130 -1.58 19.11 -20.15
C GLY A 130 -1.70 17.77 -19.42
N ALA A 131 -1.97 17.79 -18.11
CA ALA A 131 -2.19 16.56 -17.35
C ALA A 131 -3.36 15.74 -17.92
N PRO A 132 -3.21 14.42 -18.10
CA PRO A 132 -4.30 13.57 -18.57
C PRO A 132 -5.33 13.33 -17.46
N LYS A 133 -6.61 13.23 -17.83
CA LYS A 133 -7.66 12.83 -16.89
C LYS A 133 -7.56 11.34 -16.56
N PRO A 134 -7.46 10.95 -15.27
CA PRO A 134 -7.30 9.57 -14.88
C PRO A 134 -8.65 8.84 -14.92
N ILE A 135 -8.68 7.65 -15.54
CA ILE A 135 -9.89 6.83 -15.68
C ILE A 135 -9.92 5.73 -14.60
N HIS A 136 -8.76 5.13 -14.32
CA HIS A 136 -8.57 4.02 -13.37
C HIS A 136 -9.54 2.84 -13.55
N ASP A 137 -9.75 2.41 -14.80
CA ASP A 137 -10.61 1.27 -15.12
C ASP A 137 -10.23 0.02 -14.32
N GLY A 138 -11.21 -0.54 -13.60
CA GLY A 138 -11.02 -1.76 -12.81
C GLY A 138 -10.54 -1.56 -11.36
N ILE A 139 -10.24 -0.32 -10.94
CA ILE A 139 -9.85 -0.01 -9.55
C ILE A 139 -11.08 0.45 -8.74
N PRO A 140 -11.47 -0.27 -7.67
CA PRO A 140 -12.59 0.14 -6.82
C PRO A 140 -12.32 1.47 -6.10
N VAL A 141 -13.34 2.32 -6.02
CA VAL A 141 -13.24 3.69 -5.48
C VAL A 141 -12.68 3.79 -4.05
N VAL A 142 -12.86 2.74 -3.24
CA VAL A 142 -12.31 2.67 -1.86
C VAL A 142 -10.79 2.82 -1.81
N HIS A 143 -10.08 2.52 -2.90
CA HIS A 143 -8.63 2.74 -2.96
C HIS A 143 -8.29 4.22 -2.94
N PHE A 144 -9.08 5.08 -3.58
CA PHE A 144 -8.82 6.53 -3.62
C PHE A 144 -9.12 7.20 -2.28
N ASP A 145 -9.96 6.57 -1.43
CA ASP A 145 -10.20 7.00 -0.05
C ASP A 145 -9.03 6.64 0.88
N LYS A 146 -8.24 5.63 0.53
CA LYS A 146 -7.24 5.01 1.42
C LYS A 146 -5.80 5.17 0.96
N LEU A 147 -5.57 5.37 -0.33
CA LEU A 147 -4.25 5.47 -0.96
C LEU A 147 -4.10 6.84 -1.59
N ALA A 148 -2.95 7.47 -1.38
CA ALA A 148 -2.56 8.65 -2.14
C ALA A 148 -2.23 8.27 -3.58
N CYS A 149 -2.33 9.21 -4.54
CA CYS A 149 -1.94 8.95 -5.93
C CYS A 149 -0.50 8.42 -6.02
N THR A 150 0.40 8.93 -5.18
CA THR A 150 1.80 8.53 -5.11
C THR A 150 2.00 7.09 -4.66
N ALA A 151 1.06 6.47 -3.93
CA ALA A 151 1.14 5.06 -3.54
C ALA A 151 1.26 4.16 -4.78
N CYS A 152 0.49 4.46 -5.82
CA CYS A 152 0.50 3.69 -7.07
C CYS A 152 1.50 4.23 -8.10
N HIS A 153 1.88 5.51 -7.99
CA HIS A 153 2.61 6.22 -9.03
C HIS A 153 4.02 6.69 -8.67
N SER A 154 4.53 6.59 -7.43
CA SER A 154 5.82 7.21 -7.05
C SER A 154 6.82 6.24 -6.42
N GLY A 155 8.09 6.48 -6.72
CA GLY A 155 9.24 5.76 -6.16
C GLY A 155 9.63 4.49 -6.91
N PRO A 156 10.51 3.65 -6.33
CA PRO A 156 10.78 2.31 -6.86
C PRO A 156 9.51 1.43 -6.80
N TRP A 157 9.40 0.45 -7.70
CA TRP A 157 8.31 -0.52 -7.61
C TRP A 157 8.51 -1.41 -6.37
N PRO A 158 7.48 -1.68 -5.55
CA PRO A 158 7.61 -2.60 -4.41
C PRO A 158 8.14 -3.98 -4.83
N ALA A 159 9.26 -4.38 -4.25
CA ALA A 159 9.92 -5.68 -4.47
C ALA A 159 9.99 -6.48 -3.15
N GLU A 160 10.50 -7.71 -3.21
CA GLU A 160 10.63 -8.57 -2.02
C GLU A 160 11.38 -7.90 -0.86
N THR A 161 12.36 -7.04 -1.18
CA THR A 161 13.04 -6.16 -0.24
C THR A 161 12.87 -4.71 -0.66
N ALA A 162 12.78 -3.80 0.31
CA ALA A 162 12.82 -2.36 0.02
C ALA A 162 14.19 -1.97 -0.54
N ALA A 163 14.23 -1.10 -1.55
CA ALA A 163 15.48 -0.68 -2.16
C ALA A 163 16.20 0.36 -1.29
N PHE A 164 17.52 0.28 -1.24
CA PHE A 164 18.34 1.36 -0.70
C PHE A 164 18.41 2.51 -1.70
N VAL A 165 18.24 3.73 -1.19
CA VAL A 165 18.25 4.96 -1.98
C VAL A 165 19.19 5.97 -1.34
N LYS A 166 19.92 6.69 -2.19
CA LYS A 166 20.72 7.84 -1.78
C LYS A 166 20.01 9.11 -2.18
N THR A 167 20.24 10.16 -1.39
CA THR A 167 19.70 11.49 -1.66
C THR A 167 20.82 12.51 -1.56
N SER A 168 20.74 13.58 -2.35
CA SER A 168 21.74 14.65 -2.32
C SER A 168 21.84 15.32 -0.94
N ARG A 169 20.72 15.47 -0.24
CA ARG A 169 20.72 16.06 1.12
C ARG A 169 21.40 15.17 2.17
N ALA A 170 21.27 13.84 2.05
CA ALA A 170 21.84 12.92 3.03
C ALA A 170 23.25 12.44 2.67
N HIS A 171 23.58 12.37 1.38
CA HIS A 171 24.83 11.77 0.88
C HIS A 171 25.69 12.73 0.04
N GLY A 172 25.23 13.96 -0.19
CA GLY A 172 25.96 14.95 -0.97
C GLY A 172 26.17 14.59 -2.44
N LEU A 173 25.24 13.88 -3.10
CA LEU A 173 25.43 13.35 -4.47
C LEU A 173 25.91 14.38 -5.51
N GLY A 174 25.54 15.66 -5.35
CA GLY A 174 26.01 16.78 -6.19
C GLY A 174 27.48 17.19 -5.95
N LEU A 175 28.06 16.84 -4.80
CA LEU A 175 29.43 17.15 -4.41
C LEU A 175 30.41 16.16 -5.04
N GLN A 176 31.63 16.63 -5.36
CA GLN A 176 32.67 15.79 -5.98
C GLN A 176 33.48 15.00 -4.94
N SER A 177 33.62 15.51 -3.72
CA SER A 177 34.48 14.97 -2.66
C SER A 177 33.82 13.92 -1.76
N VAL A 178 32.52 13.68 -1.92
CA VAL A 178 31.78 12.77 -1.04
C VAL A 178 31.90 11.32 -1.48
N ASN A 179 31.80 10.40 -0.51
CA ASN A 179 31.77 8.99 -0.81
C ASN A 179 30.45 8.60 -1.50
N LYS A 180 30.55 8.10 -2.74
CA LYS A 180 29.40 7.67 -3.54
C LYS A 180 29.20 6.16 -3.56
N ALA A 181 29.96 5.39 -2.77
CA ALA A 181 29.80 3.95 -2.63
C ALA A 181 28.33 3.57 -2.34
N PRO A 182 27.83 2.44 -2.87
CA PRO A 182 26.46 1.99 -2.62
C PRO A 182 26.09 1.91 -1.13
N GLU A 183 27.04 1.45 -0.31
CA GLU A 183 26.88 1.24 1.14
C GLU A 183 27.24 2.47 2.00
N ALA A 184 27.38 3.65 1.37
CA ALA A 184 27.70 4.85 2.13
C ALA A 184 26.51 5.26 3.01
N LEU A 185 26.77 5.45 4.31
CA LEU A 185 25.79 5.97 5.25
C LEU A 185 25.29 7.38 4.86
N PRO A 186 24.07 7.76 5.27
CA PRO A 186 23.09 6.93 5.99
C PRO A 186 22.29 6.01 5.06
N HIS A 187 22.04 4.76 5.44
CA HIS A 187 21.22 3.87 4.62
C HIS A 187 19.73 4.26 4.67
N ILE A 188 19.17 4.69 3.54
CA ILE A 188 17.76 5.07 3.43
C ILE A 188 17.03 4.03 2.57
N LEU A 189 15.88 3.55 3.03
CA LEU A 189 15.04 2.59 2.31
C LEU A 189 13.86 3.29 1.61
N ALA A 190 13.49 2.82 0.41
CA ALA A 190 12.28 3.23 -0.31
C ALA A 190 11.82 2.18 -1.36
N PRO A 191 10.53 2.13 -1.71
CA PRO A 191 9.43 2.81 -1.02
C PRO A 191 9.09 2.08 0.28
N VAL A 192 8.76 2.84 1.33
CA VAL A 192 8.12 2.32 2.54
C VAL A 192 6.72 2.88 2.61
N LEU A 193 5.70 2.04 2.49
CA LEU A 193 4.31 2.47 2.54
C LEU A 193 3.92 2.72 3.99
N ALA A 194 3.45 3.93 4.28
CA ALA A 194 3.00 4.34 5.60
C ALA A 194 1.86 5.36 5.48
N GLU A 195 1.15 5.56 6.58
CA GLU A 195 0.06 6.53 6.66
C GLU A 195 0.59 7.97 6.70
N LEU A 196 0.05 8.84 5.85
CA LEU A 196 0.24 10.27 5.94
C LEU A 196 -0.58 10.85 7.10
N PRO A 197 -0.20 12.02 7.65
CA PRO A 197 -1.08 12.76 8.55
C PRO A 197 -2.45 12.99 7.91
N PRO A 198 -3.57 12.85 8.65
CA PRO A 198 -4.90 13.06 8.11
C PRO A 198 -5.09 14.51 7.65
N LEU A 199 -5.60 14.67 6.43
CA LEU A 199 -5.95 15.96 5.82
C LEU A 199 -7.23 16.56 6.39
N ASP A 200 -8.24 15.73 6.55
CA ASP A 200 -9.51 16.12 7.13
C ASP A 200 -9.44 15.93 8.65
N PRO A 201 -9.59 17.01 9.46
CA PRO A 201 -9.61 16.89 10.92
C PRO A 201 -10.76 16.01 11.44
N ASN A 202 -11.77 15.71 10.61
CA ASN A 202 -12.86 14.78 10.92
C ASN A 202 -12.59 13.34 10.43
N SER A 203 -11.54 13.11 9.64
CA SER A 203 -11.12 11.77 9.26
C SER A 203 -10.15 11.22 10.31
N PRO A 204 -10.46 10.07 10.95
CA PRO A 204 -9.61 9.49 11.97
C PRO A 204 -8.31 8.88 11.42
N THR A 205 -8.16 8.77 10.09
CA THR A 205 -7.02 8.15 9.41
C THR A 205 -6.64 8.94 8.16
N GLY A 206 -5.35 9.08 7.88
CA GLY A 206 -4.82 9.60 6.62
C GLY A 206 -4.72 8.54 5.53
N LYS A 207 -4.24 8.97 4.35
CA LYS A 207 -4.01 8.07 3.21
C LYS A 207 -2.64 7.42 3.29
N ILE A 208 -2.51 6.22 2.76
CA ILE A 208 -1.24 5.50 2.63
C ILE A 208 -0.47 6.07 1.44
N ALA A 209 0.81 6.36 1.63
CA ALA A 209 1.72 6.89 0.61
C ALA A 209 3.13 6.28 0.75
N PRO A 210 3.98 6.33 -0.29
CA PRO A 210 5.34 5.87 -0.18
C PRO A 210 6.16 6.91 0.59
N HIS A 211 7.05 6.40 1.43
CA HIS A 211 7.98 7.17 2.24
C HIS A 211 9.40 6.68 1.98
N LYS A 212 10.35 7.54 2.29
CA LYS A 212 11.72 7.14 2.60
C LYS A 212 11.81 6.83 4.09
N MET A 213 12.62 5.85 4.45
CA MET A 213 12.78 5.39 5.81
C MET A 213 14.26 5.34 6.20
N LEU A 214 14.58 5.79 7.41
CA LEU A 214 15.92 5.70 8.01
C LEU A 214 15.80 5.17 9.43
N TRP A 215 16.62 4.17 9.78
CA TRP A 215 16.77 3.77 11.19
C TRP A 215 17.70 4.75 11.91
N PRO A 216 17.29 5.32 13.06
CA PRO A 216 18.16 6.21 13.82
C PRO A 216 19.35 5.46 14.42
N ALA A 217 20.49 6.16 14.53
CA ALA A 217 21.61 5.75 15.36
C ALA A 217 22.20 6.98 16.06
N PHE A 218 21.98 7.14 17.37
CA PHE A 218 22.48 8.30 18.11
C PHE A 218 22.64 8.06 19.61
N TRP A 219 23.51 8.86 20.23
CA TRP A 219 23.67 8.92 21.69
C TRP A 219 22.63 9.86 22.29
N ALA A 220 22.07 9.48 23.42
CA ALA A 220 21.00 10.21 24.08
C ALA A 220 21.13 10.14 25.59
N GLN A 221 20.25 10.88 26.27
CA GLN A 221 19.98 10.74 27.69
C GLN A 221 18.48 10.62 27.93
N VAL A 222 18.11 9.81 28.91
CA VAL A 222 16.72 9.69 29.36
C VAL A 222 16.51 10.65 30.53
N GLN A 223 15.74 11.70 30.29
CA GLN A 223 15.34 12.68 31.29
C GLN A 223 13.83 12.66 31.45
N GLU A 224 13.34 12.39 32.66
CA GLU A 224 11.91 12.34 32.96
C GLU A 224 11.10 11.41 32.02
N GLY A 225 11.73 10.30 31.60
CA GLY A 225 11.15 9.33 30.67
C GLY A 225 11.26 9.70 29.18
N ASN A 226 11.77 10.89 28.84
CA ASN A 226 11.97 11.33 27.47
C ASN A 226 13.39 11.08 26.99
N VAL A 227 13.54 10.61 25.76
CA VAL A 227 14.85 10.46 25.10
C VAL A 227 15.26 11.79 24.47
N VAL A 228 16.33 12.37 24.99
CA VAL A 228 16.91 13.63 24.49
C VAL A 228 18.24 13.33 23.81
N PRO A 229 18.39 13.57 22.49
CA PRO A 229 19.66 13.38 21.79
C PRO A 229 20.77 14.22 22.42
N LEU A 230 21.96 13.63 22.53
CA LEU A 230 23.17 14.33 22.95
C LEU A 230 23.85 14.97 21.73
N VAL A 231 24.44 16.14 21.93
CA VAL A 231 25.18 16.87 20.90
C VAL A 231 26.45 16.08 20.53
N PRO A 232 26.72 15.78 19.24
CA PRO A 232 27.86 14.97 18.82
C PRO A 232 29.21 15.47 19.34
N GLU A 233 29.42 16.78 19.39
CA GLU A 233 30.65 17.42 19.88
C GLU A 233 30.90 17.12 21.36
N ASP A 234 29.86 17.06 22.17
CA ASP A 234 29.99 16.77 23.60
C ASP A 234 30.25 15.29 23.86
N VAL A 235 29.61 14.41 23.08
CA VAL A 235 29.93 12.97 23.09
C VAL A 235 31.39 12.75 22.68
N LYS A 236 31.86 13.45 21.64
CA LYS A 236 33.26 13.39 21.19
C LYS A 236 34.24 13.88 22.26
N LYS A 237 33.89 14.90 23.05
CA LYS A 237 34.73 15.35 24.19
C LYS A 237 34.85 14.29 25.28
N ALA A 238 33.75 13.59 25.59
CA ALA A 238 33.73 12.60 26.67
C ALA A 238 34.30 11.24 26.26
N ALA A 239 34.07 10.80 25.02
CA ALA A 239 34.34 9.43 24.58
C ALA A 239 35.00 9.33 23.20
N GLY A 240 35.58 10.43 22.67
CA GLY A 240 36.14 10.47 21.32
C GLY A 240 37.32 9.53 21.08
N ASN A 241 38.00 9.06 22.13
CA ASN A 241 39.07 8.05 22.07
C ASN A 241 38.55 6.60 22.05
N ILE A 242 37.25 6.40 22.31
CA ILE A 242 36.56 5.10 22.28
C ILE A 242 35.85 4.92 20.94
N LEU A 243 35.35 6.02 20.37
CA LEU A 243 34.64 6.01 19.09
C LEU A 243 35.59 5.69 17.91
N PRO A 244 35.11 5.01 16.86
CA PRO A 244 35.91 4.72 15.68
C PRO A 244 36.34 6.02 14.99
N HIS A 245 37.60 6.06 14.52
CA HIS A 245 38.13 7.24 13.83
C HIS A 245 37.92 7.16 12.31
N ASP A 246 37.83 8.32 11.65
CA ASP A 246 37.49 8.43 10.22
C ASP A 246 38.43 7.64 9.27
N TYR A 247 39.69 7.42 9.65
CA TYR A 247 40.64 6.62 8.87
C TYR A 247 40.44 5.10 9.02
N GLU A 248 39.63 4.67 10.00
CA GLU A 248 39.30 3.27 10.29
C GLU A 248 37.98 2.85 9.63
N ILE A 249 37.23 3.80 9.07
CA ILE A 249 36.00 3.53 8.32
C ILE A 249 36.39 3.07 6.92
N PRO A 250 36.01 1.84 6.49
CA PRO A 250 36.37 1.32 5.17
C PRO A 250 35.97 2.26 4.03
N SER A 251 36.63 2.14 2.89
CA SER A 251 36.27 2.89 1.66
C SER A 251 34.81 2.71 1.21
N ALA A 252 34.12 1.68 1.70
CA ALA A 252 32.68 1.46 1.50
C ALA A 252 31.78 2.44 2.28
N ALA A 253 32.31 3.14 3.31
CA ALA A 253 31.61 4.09 4.19
C ALA A 253 30.29 3.60 4.81
N SER A 254 30.21 2.30 5.09
CA SER A 254 29.13 1.71 5.88
C SER A 254 29.43 1.80 7.39
N TRP A 255 28.68 1.05 8.21
CA TRP A 255 28.92 0.97 9.66
C TRP A 255 30.38 0.59 9.99
N PRO A 256 30.95 1.13 11.08
CA PRO A 256 32.31 0.79 11.49
C PRO A 256 32.50 -0.72 11.70
N GLU A 257 33.59 -1.24 11.18
CA GLU A 257 34.00 -2.64 11.37
C GLU A 257 35.11 -2.73 12.42
N MET A 258 35.14 -3.86 13.12
CA MET A 258 36.18 -4.19 14.08
C MET A 258 37.51 -4.26 13.32
N PRO A 259 38.59 -3.63 13.85
CA PRO A 259 39.91 -3.70 13.25
C PRO A 259 40.36 -5.15 13.04
N GLU A 260 41.07 -5.41 11.94
CA GLU A 260 41.60 -6.74 11.68
C GLU A 260 42.55 -7.20 12.79
N LYS A 261 42.28 -8.38 13.35
CA LYS A 261 43.15 -9.02 14.32
C LYS A 261 44.42 -9.51 13.61
N LYS A 262 45.59 -9.09 14.10
CA LYS A 262 46.87 -9.69 13.67
C LYS A 262 46.98 -11.10 14.25
N LEU A 263 46.85 -12.11 13.40
CA LEU A 263 46.95 -13.52 13.77
C LEU A 263 48.41 -13.98 13.74
N ASN A 264 48.83 -14.75 14.75
CA ASN A 264 50.11 -15.46 14.73
C ASN A 264 50.04 -16.72 13.84
N GLU A 265 51.16 -17.38 13.56
CA GLU A 265 51.23 -18.54 12.64
C GLU A 265 50.29 -19.69 13.04
N GLU A 266 50.14 -19.95 14.34
CA GLU A 266 49.26 -21.01 14.84
C GLU A 266 47.78 -20.63 14.68
N GLU A 267 47.42 -19.38 14.97
CA GLU A 267 46.09 -18.84 14.76
C GLU A 267 45.73 -18.79 13.28
N GLN A 268 46.68 -18.45 12.39
CA GLN A 268 46.49 -18.50 10.94
C GLN A 268 46.20 -19.91 10.45
N GLY A 269 46.92 -20.92 10.97
CA GLY A 269 46.66 -22.33 10.63
C GLY A 269 45.27 -22.80 11.06
N ARG A 270 44.81 -22.37 12.24
CA ARG A 270 43.44 -22.66 12.73
C ARG A 270 42.38 -21.92 11.92
N GLU A 271 42.64 -20.68 11.53
CA GLU A 271 41.73 -19.87 10.73
C GLU A 271 41.55 -20.44 9.32
N GLN A 272 42.63 -20.90 8.68
CA GLN A 272 42.58 -21.53 7.37
C GLN A 272 41.83 -22.87 7.37
N ALA A 273 41.78 -23.56 8.52
CA ALA A 273 41.05 -24.82 8.67
C ALA A 273 39.53 -24.65 8.82
N LYS A 274 39.04 -23.43 9.09
CA LYS A 274 37.61 -23.13 9.20
C LYS A 274 36.96 -23.02 7.82
N THR A 275 35.70 -23.45 7.73
CA THR A 275 34.86 -23.18 6.56
C THR A 275 34.55 -21.69 6.46
N GLU A 276 34.16 -21.22 5.28
CA GLU A 276 33.79 -19.82 5.08
C GLU A 276 32.60 -19.41 5.97
N GLU A 277 31.60 -20.28 6.11
CA GLU A 277 30.46 -20.07 7.00
C GLU A 277 30.87 -19.91 8.47
N GLN A 278 31.85 -20.70 8.94
CA GLN A 278 32.38 -20.59 10.30
C GLN A 278 33.09 -19.26 10.50
N LYS A 279 33.91 -18.82 9.54
CA LYS A 279 34.61 -17.53 9.60
C LYS A 279 33.63 -16.37 9.67
N ILE A 280 32.59 -16.37 8.83
CA ILE A 280 31.56 -15.34 8.82
C ILE A 280 30.82 -15.31 10.17
N ALA A 281 30.39 -16.47 10.69
CA ALA A 281 29.66 -16.55 11.95
C ALA A 281 30.49 -16.08 13.16
N GLU A 282 31.77 -16.47 13.22
CA GLU A 282 32.69 -16.03 14.27
C GLU A 282 32.97 -14.53 14.16
N ARG A 283 33.30 -14.02 12.97
CA ARG A 283 33.53 -12.59 12.74
C ARG A 283 32.32 -11.75 13.11
N LYS A 284 31.11 -12.23 12.80
CA LYS A 284 29.87 -11.58 13.20
C LYS A 284 29.72 -11.49 14.72
N THR A 285 30.06 -12.56 15.43
CA THR A 285 30.01 -12.63 16.90
C THR A 285 31.05 -11.71 17.54
N GLU A 286 32.27 -11.68 17.01
CA GLU A 286 33.33 -10.78 17.46
C GLU A 286 32.97 -9.31 17.23
N GLN A 287 32.43 -8.99 16.05
CA GLN A 287 31.96 -7.65 15.68
C GLN A 287 30.84 -7.18 16.61
N GLU A 288 29.87 -8.05 16.91
CA GLU A 288 28.79 -7.78 17.86
C GLU A 288 29.35 -7.45 19.25
N ALA A 289 30.24 -8.30 19.77
CA ALA A 289 30.86 -8.09 21.08
C ALA A 289 31.70 -6.81 21.14
N TRP A 290 32.44 -6.50 20.08
CA TRP A 290 33.22 -5.28 19.95
C TRP A 290 32.33 -4.03 20.03
N PHE A 291 31.23 -4.00 19.27
CA PHE A 291 30.33 -2.85 19.25
C PHE A 291 29.56 -2.69 20.58
N GLN A 292 29.09 -3.79 21.19
CA GLN A 292 28.45 -3.74 22.51
C GLN A 292 29.41 -3.25 23.61
N ASN A 293 30.67 -3.65 23.55
CA ASN A 293 31.71 -3.16 24.46
C ASN A 293 31.95 -1.65 24.25
N MET A 294 32.03 -1.20 23.00
CA MET A 294 32.13 0.23 22.69
C MET A 294 30.94 1.01 23.26
N ILE A 295 29.71 0.54 23.06
CA ILE A 295 28.51 1.15 23.66
C ILE A 295 28.64 1.23 25.18
N THR A 296 29.03 0.14 25.82
CA THR A 296 29.21 0.09 27.28
C THR A 296 30.23 1.12 27.77
N GLN A 297 31.38 1.23 27.10
CA GLN A 297 32.44 2.18 27.44
C GLN A 297 31.99 3.64 27.24
N VAL A 298 31.32 3.94 26.13
CA VAL A 298 30.81 5.30 25.87
C VAL A 298 29.73 5.69 26.89
N LEU A 299 28.77 4.82 27.18
CA LEU A 299 27.73 5.09 28.19
C LEU A 299 28.34 5.30 29.59
N THR A 300 29.40 4.56 29.91
CA THR A 300 30.16 4.76 31.16
C THR A 300 30.87 6.11 31.18
N ALA A 301 31.51 6.51 30.07
CA ALA A 301 32.21 7.79 29.95
C ALA A 301 31.27 9.01 29.96
N LEU A 302 30.04 8.83 29.47
CA LEU A 302 28.98 9.84 29.51
C LEU A 302 28.37 9.99 30.91
N LYS A 303 28.41 8.94 31.74
CA LYS A 303 27.87 8.99 33.10
C LYS A 303 28.67 9.99 33.95
N GLY A 304 27.98 11.00 34.47
CA GLY A 304 28.58 12.05 35.31
C GLY A 304 29.17 13.23 34.54
N GLN A 305 29.02 13.28 33.20
CA GLN A 305 29.37 14.47 32.44
C GLN A 305 28.41 15.63 32.73
N PRO A 306 28.87 16.89 32.80
CA PRO A 306 28.02 18.04 33.15
C PRO A 306 26.83 18.27 32.22
N PHE A 307 26.96 17.89 30.95
CA PHE A 307 25.92 18.02 29.92
C PHE A 307 24.92 16.84 29.91
N VAL A 308 25.15 15.83 30.76
CA VAL A 308 24.27 14.68 30.96
C VAL A 308 23.57 14.80 32.30
N GLN A 309 22.29 15.19 32.28
CA GLN A 309 21.44 15.36 33.46
C GLN A 309 20.53 14.15 33.71
N GLY A 310 20.41 13.25 32.73
CA GLY A 310 19.63 12.01 32.80
C GLY A 310 20.48 10.74 32.72
N ALA A 311 19.84 9.59 32.51
CA ALA A 311 20.54 8.33 32.30
C ALA A 311 21.06 8.24 30.85
N PRO A 312 22.37 8.05 30.60
CA PRO A 312 22.88 7.84 29.25
C PRO A 312 22.19 6.68 28.53
N ALA A 313 21.96 6.84 27.23
CA ALA A 313 21.39 5.81 26.37
C ALA A 313 22.01 5.87 24.96
N TYR A 314 21.98 4.73 24.27
CA TYR A 314 22.27 4.64 22.84
C TYR A 314 21.04 4.12 22.11
N ILE A 315 20.67 4.79 21.01
CA ILE A 315 19.47 4.49 20.22
C ILE A 315 19.93 3.92 18.89
N CYS A 316 19.56 2.68 18.56
CA CYS A 316 19.78 2.09 17.23
C CYS A 316 18.87 0.89 16.96
N GLY A 317 18.60 0.60 15.67
CA GLY A 317 17.94 -0.66 15.27
C GLY A 317 16.57 -0.95 15.90
N GLY A 318 15.80 0.08 16.28
CA GLY A 318 14.53 -0.10 16.98
C GLY A 318 14.62 -0.29 18.49
N LYS A 319 15.83 -0.24 19.06
CA LYS A 319 16.10 -0.46 20.48
C LYS A 319 16.80 0.72 21.13
N MET A 320 16.59 0.85 22.44
CA MET A 320 17.35 1.69 23.34
C MET A 320 18.27 0.80 24.20
N TYR A 321 19.54 1.17 24.28
CA TYR A 321 20.58 0.50 25.05
C TYR A 321 20.98 1.37 26.24
N GLN A 322 21.01 0.80 27.44
CA GLN A 322 21.39 1.48 28.68
C GLN A 322 22.21 0.56 29.58
N LEU A 323 22.91 1.13 30.55
CA LEU A 323 23.57 0.37 31.61
C LEU A 323 22.59 0.17 32.78
N ASN A 324 22.47 -1.07 33.26
CA ASN A 324 21.75 -1.35 34.50
C ASN A 324 22.60 -1.00 35.74
N ASP A 325 22.05 -1.19 36.94
CA ASP A 325 22.73 -0.88 38.21
C ASP A 325 24.04 -1.68 38.41
N ALA A 326 24.15 -2.85 37.78
CA ALA A 326 25.35 -3.69 37.80
C ALA A 326 26.39 -3.27 36.73
N GLY A 327 26.12 -2.25 35.92
CA GLY A 327 26.98 -1.81 34.83
C GLY A 327 26.92 -2.68 33.58
N ALA A 328 25.97 -3.62 33.50
CA ALA A 328 25.77 -4.44 32.31
C ALA A 328 24.86 -3.74 31.30
N LEU A 329 25.17 -3.91 30.01
CA LEU A 329 24.37 -3.38 28.91
C LEU A 329 23.05 -4.14 28.79
N VAL A 330 21.94 -3.41 28.87
CA VAL A 330 20.59 -3.92 28.63
C VAL A 330 19.98 -3.19 27.44
N SER A 331 19.09 -3.87 26.72
CA SER A 331 18.37 -3.29 25.58
C SER A 331 16.89 -3.59 25.63
N GLN A 332 16.08 -2.68 25.10
CA GLN A 332 14.63 -2.83 24.97
C GLN A 332 14.15 -2.09 23.72
N GLU A 333 13.05 -2.55 23.11
CA GLU A 333 12.37 -1.75 22.08
C GLU A 333 11.93 -0.40 22.68
N HIS A 334 12.08 0.68 21.93
CA HIS A 334 11.78 2.03 22.41
C HIS A 334 11.23 2.92 21.29
N GLU A 335 10.28 3.79 21.61
CA GLU A 335 9.62 4.67 20.63
C GLU A 335 10.61 5.60 19.91
N ALA A 336 11.55 6.21 20.64
CA ALA A 336 12.61 7.04 20.06
C ALA A 336 13.56 6.30 19.10
N ALA A 337 13.54 4.97 19.10
CA ALA A 337 14.33 4.13 18.20
C ALA A 337 13.56 3.70 16.94
N ARG A 338 12.27 4.06 16.82
CA ARG A 338 11.48 3.82 15.61
C ARG A 338 12.13 4.53 14.41
N PRO A 339 12.00 3.95 13.20
CA PRO A 339 12.59 4.57 12.03
C PRO A 339 11.89 5.89 11.70
N TYR A 340 12.67 6.85 11.21
CA TYR A 340 12.16 8.09 10.67
C TYR A 340 11.59 7.87 9.28
N LEU A 341 10.37 8.34 9.06
CA LEU A 341 9.65 8.24 7.80
C LEU A 341 9.36 9.63 7.27
N TRP A 342 9.58 9.87 5.98
CA TRP A 342 9.13 11.09 5.32
C TRP A 342 8.58 10.81 3.92
N PRO A 343 7.49 11.49 3.51
CA PRO A 343 6.81 11.18 2.25
C PRO A 343 7.69 11.35 1.01
N LEU A 344 7.41 10.52 0.01
CA LEU A 344 7.98 10.57 -1.32
C LEU A 344 6.87 10.92 -2.33
N ALA A 345 7.10 11.98 -3.12
CA ALA A 345 6.20 12.42 -4.19
C ALA A 345 6.94 12.70 -5.50
N HIS A 346 8.03 11.97 -5.72
CA HIS A 346 8.91 12.08 -6.88
C HIS A 346 9.14 10.71 -7.48
N ASP A 347 9.91 10.66 -8.57
CA ASP A 347 10.14 9.45 -9.34
C ASP A 347 8.77 8.89 -9.79
N VAL A 348 7.94 9.80 -10.31
CA VAL A 348 6.56 9.51 -10.72
C VAL A 348 6.60 8.70 -12.01
N ARG A 349 6.00 7.52 -11.99
CA ARG A 349 5.89 6.60 -13.10
C ARG A 349 4.58 6.80 -13.90
N PRO A 350 4.58 6.52 -15.21
CA PRO A 350 3.39 6.64 -16.04
C PRO A 350 2.31 5.63 -15.64
N ALA A 351 1.06 5.86 -16.07
CA ALA A 351 -0.07 4.99 -15.76
C ALA A 351 0.11 3.53 -16.21
N SER A 352 0.83 3.29 -17.31
CA SER A 352 1.15 1.93 -17.78
C SER A 352 2.13 1.18 -16.88
N GLN A 353 2.76 1.89 -15.94
CA GLN A 353 3.65 1.36 -14.93
C GLN A 353 3.10 1.63 -13.52
N SER A 354 1.81 1.91 -13.31
CA SER A 354 1.31 2.09 -11.94
C SER A 354 1.01 0.75 -11.26
N LEU A 355 1.04 0.72 -9.93
CA LEU A 355 0.52 -0.45 -9.20
C LEU A 355 -0.95 -0.67 -9.55
N GLY A 356 -1.34 -1.94 -9.69
CA GLY A 356 -2.69 -2.33 -10.06
C GLY A 356 -2.95 -2.34 -11.56
N VAL A 357 -2.00 -1.90 -12.41
CA VAL A 357 -2.14 -1.97 -13.87
C VAL A 357 -2.27 -3.40 -14.38
N ARG A 358 -1.69 -4.38 -13.69
CA ARG A 358 -1.85 -5.82 -14.01
C ARG A 358 -3.04 -6.45 -13.26
N GLY A 359 -3.83 -5.63 -12.56
CA GLY A 359 -5.00 -6.02 -11.79
C GLY A 359 -4.72 -6.22 -10.31
N CYS A 360 -5.76 -6.67 -9.59
CA CYS A 360 -5.72 -6.82 -8.13
C CYS A 360 -4.52 -7.61 -7.58
N PRO A 361 -3.99 -8.67 -8.23
CA PRO A 361 -2.88 -9.44 -7.69
C PRO A 361 -1.56 -8.66 -7.52
N ASP A 362 -1.41 -7.47 -8.12
CA ASP A 362 -0.24 -6.62 -7.85
C ASP A 362 -0.11 -6.24 -6.36
N CYS A 363 -1.23 -6.21 -5.63
CA CYS A 363 -1.26 -5.88 -4.21
C CYS A 363 -2.00 -6.93 -3.36
N HIS A 364 -3.01 -7.62 -3.91
CA HIS A 364 -3.87 -8.54 -3.18
C HIS A 364 -3.49 -10.02 -3.34
N THR A 365 -2.24 -10.35 -3.00
CA THR A 365 -1.77 -11.73 -2.80
C THR A 365 -1.08 -11.86 -1.45
N ASN A 366 -0.98 -13.08 -0.92
CA ASN A 366 -0.39 -13.31 0.42
C ASN A 366 1.12 -13.06 0.45
N ASP A 367 1.76 -12.96 -0.71
CA ASP A 367 3.18 -12.68 -0.95
C ASP A 367 3.40 -11.30 -1.59
N ALA A 368 2.35 -10.49 -1.78
CA ALA A 368 2.48 -9.20 -2.44
C ALA A 368 3.46 -8.28 -1.69
N PRO A 369 4.52 -7.78 -2.36
CA PRO A 369 5.46 -6.83 -1.78
C PRO A 369 4.83 -5.60 -1.13
N PHE A 370 3.65 -5.18 -1.61
CA PHE A 370 2.87 -4.09 -1.02
C PHE A 370 2.63 -4.27 0.49
N TYR A 371 2.45 -5.51 0.96
CA TYR A 371 2.25 -5.83 2.39
C TYR A 371 3.42 -6.62 2.99
N GLN A 372 4.13 -7.39 2.17
CA GLN A 372 5.09 -8.38 2.66
C GLN A 372 6.55 -8.03 2.40
N ALA A 373 6.85 -6.94 1.68
CA ALA A 373 8.24 -6.55 1.44
C ALA A 373 9.01 -6.51 2.76
N ALA A 374 10.22 -7.06 2.74
CA ALA A 374 11.14 -7.10 3.86
C ALA A 374 11.92 -5.79 3.92
N LEU A 375 11.82 -5.12 5.06
CA LEU A 375 12.56 -3.90 5.37
C LEU A 375 13.64 -4.26 6.37
N ALA A 376 14.90 -4.22 5.91
CA ALA A 376 16.05 -4.51 6.76
C ALA A 376 16.08 -3.56 7.96
N ILE A 377 16.38 -4.09 9.14
CA ILE A 377 16.72 -3.29 10.31
C ILE A 377 18.17 -2.84 10.13
N ASP A 378 18.37 -1.53 9.94
CA ASP A 378 19.71 -0.97 9.81
C ASP A 378 20.24 -0.55 11.18
N SER A 379 21.36 -1.14 11.56
CA SER A 379 21.96 -1.00 12.89
C SER A 379 23.45 -1.30 12.80
N PRO A 380 24.30 -0.62 13.59
CA PRO A 380 25.69 -0.98 13.68
C PRO A 380 25.93 -2.36 14.31
N LEU A 381 24.95 -2.94 15.01
CA LEU A 381 25.03 -4.28 15.58
C LEU A 381 24.70 -5.34 14.51
N PRO A 382 25.64 -6.23 14.13
CA PRO A 382 25.39 -7.23 13.08
C PRO A 382 24.22 -8.16 13.36
N SER A 383 23.93 -8.45 14.64
CA SER A 383 22.79 -9.30 15.01
C SER A 383 21.45 -8.71 14.53
N ASP A 384 21.33 -7.39 14.51
CA ASP A 384 20.12 -6.70 14.05
C ASP A 384 20.03 -6.62 12.51
N ARG A 385 21.16 -6.64 11.79
CA ARG A 385 21.20 -6.48 10.32
C ARG A 385 20.56 -7.64 9.54
N ASP A 386 20.45 -8.81 10.16
CA ASP A 386 19.76 -9.98 9.59
C ASP A 386 18.25 -9.98 9.91
N LEU A 387 17.78 -9.00 10.68
CA LEU A 387 16.38 -8.86 11.03
C LEU A 387 15.66 -7.97 10.04
N PHE A 388 14.40 -8.32 9.79
CA PHE A 388 13.52 -7.57 8.89
C PHE A 388 12.20 -7.26 9.57
N LYS A 389 11.64 -6.09 9.32
CA LYS A 389 10.21 -5.81 9.56
C LYS A 389 9.50 -5.94 8.21
N ARG A 390 8.29 -6.50 8.21
CA ARG A 390 7.45 -6.54 7.00
C ARG A 390 6.74 -5.22 6.79
N MET A 391 6.45 -4.87 5.54
CA MET A 391 5.75 -3.64 5.16
C MET A 391 4.45 -3.42 5.94
N ILE A 392 3.69 -4.48 6.21
CA ILE A 392 2.44 -4.43 6.99
C ILE A 392 2.60 -3.79 8.38
N HIS A 393 3.78 -3.86 9.01
CA HIS A 393 4.02 -3.23 10.32
C HIS A 393 4.09 -1.69 10.26
N PHE A 394 4.20 -1.12 9.05
CA PHE A 394 4.21 0.33 8.82
C PHE A 394 2.87 0.86 8.32
N LEU A 395 1.92 -0.05 8.02
CA LEU A 395 0.60 0.29 7.52
C LEU A 395 -0.42 0.35 8.67
N PRO A 396 -1.45 1.20 8.57
CA PRO A 396 -2.54 1.28 9.55
C PRO A 396 -3.57 0.16 9.33
N LEU A 397 -3.10 -1.08 9.14
CA LEU A 397 -3.91 -2.23 8.76
C LEU A 397 -3.61 -3.42 9.66
N ASP A 398 -4.65 -4.20 9.97
CA ASP A 398 -4.49 -5.46 10.67
C ASP A 398 -3.98 -6.55 9.71
N GLU A 399 -2.94 -7.28 10.13
CA GLU A 399 -2.33 -8.32 9.31
C GLU A 399 -3.28 -9.48 9.04
N THR A 400 -4.05 -9.89 10.05
CA THR A 400 -5.01 -11.00 9.93
C THR A 400 -6.07 -10.66 8.89
N TYR A 401 -6.59 -9.44 8.94
CA TYR A 401 -7.51 -8.90 7.96
C TYR A 401 -6.94 -8.95 6.54
N VAL A 402 -5.72 -8.44 6.34
CA VAL A 402 -5.08 -8.41 5.03
C VAL A 402 -4.85 -9.83 4.49
N SER A 403 -4.35 -10.74 5.32
CA SER A 403 -4.11 -12.13 4.94
C SER A 403 -5.40 -12.86 4.55
N LEU A 404 -6.48 -12.69 5.32
CA LEU A 404 -7.78 -13.27 4.98
C LEU A 404 -8.36 -12.66 3.70
N PHE A 405 -8.25 -11.35 3.54
CA PHE A 405 -8.72 -10.64 2.36
C PHE A 405 -7.96 -11.08 1.10
N ASN A 406 -6.63 -11.13 1.15
CA ASN A 406 -5.80 -11.59 0.03
C ASN A 406 -6.10 -13.06 -0.30
N SER A 407 -6.29 -13.92 0.70
CA SER A 407 -6.73 -15.30 0.50
C SER A 407 -8.10 -15.40 -0.20
N SER A 408 -9.01 -14.43 0.02
CA SER A 408 -10.30 -14.40 -0.68
C SER A 408 -10.17 -14.25 -2.20
N PHE A 409 -9.09 -13.64 -2.70
CA PHE A 409 -8.83 -13.51 -4.14
C PHE A 409 -8.48 -14.86 -4.79
N VAL A 410 -7.93 -15.81 -4.04
CA VAL A 410 -7.70 -17.19 -4.50
C VAL A 410 -9.03 -17.88 -4.81
N PHE A 411 -10.09 -17.58 -4.05
CA PHE A 411 -11.43 -18.15 -4.25
C PHE A 411 -12.29 -17.37 -5.26
N ARG A 412 -11.85 -16.20 -5.71
CA ARG A 412 -12.58 -15.35 -6.66
C ARG A 412 -12.84 -16.03 -8.01
N PRO A 413 -11.91 -16.80 -8.62
CA PRO A 413 -12.20 -17.59 -9.82
C PRO A 413 -13.31 -18.61 -9.60
N MET A 414 -13.35 -19.27 -8.44
CA MET A 414 -14.43 -20.21 -8.10
C MET A 414 -15.79 -19.50 -8.02
N LEU A 415 -15.86 -18.34 -7.37
CA LEU A 415 -17.09 -17.53 -7.30
C LEU A 415 -17.61 -17.20 -8.71
N LYS A 416 -16.72 -16.73 -9.60
CA LYS A 416 -17.07 -16.42 -11.00
C LYS A 416 -17.60 -17.65 -11.73
N THR A 417 -16.88 -18.77 -11.66
CA THR A 417 -17.27 -20.02 -12.34
C THR A 417 -18.61 -20.54 -11.84
N VAL A 418 -18.83 -20.55 -10.53
CA VAL A 418 -20.11 -20.99 -9.94
C VAL A 418 -21.25 -20.08 -10.37
N ALA A 419 -21.06 -18.76 -10.37
CA ALA A 419 -22.08 -17.81 -10.79
C ALA A 419 -22.48 -18.00 -12.27
N PHE A 420 -21.50 -18.13 -13.18
CA PHE A 420 -21.79 -18.36 -14.58
C PHE A 420 -22.46 -19.72 -14.82
N ALA A 421 -21.98 -20.78 -14.17
CA ALA A 421 -22.58 -22.12 -14.29
C ALA A 421 -24.02 -22.14 -13.77
N ALA A 422 -24.28 -21.54 -12.59
CA ALA A 422 -25.63 -21.42 -12.03
C ALA A 422 -26.54 -20.57 -12.93
N SER A 423 -26.04 -19.44 -13.43
CA SER A 423 -26.80 -18.57 -14.35
C SER A 423 -27.13 -19.27 -15.65
N ALA A 424 -26.18 -19.99 -16.25
CA ALA A 424 -26.41 -20.76 -17.48
C ALA A 424 -27.44 -21.87 -17.27
N LEU A 425 -27.37 -22.59 -16.14
CA LEU A 425 -28.36 -23.61 -15.79
C LEU A 425 -29.77 -23.01 -15.63
N ILE A 426 -29.89 -21.91 -14.88
CA ILE A 426 -31.17 -21.21 -14.68
C ILE A 426 -31.71 -20.70 -16.01
N ALA A 427 -30.87 -20.06 -16.84
CA ALA A 427 -31.26 -19.56 -18.15
C ALA A 427 -31.74 -20.70 -19.08
N ALA A 428 -31.06 -21.84 -19.09
CA ALA A 428 -31.50 -23.02 -19.85
C ALA A 428 -32.86 -23.54 -19.38
N ILE A 429 -33.11 -23.58 -18.07
CA ILE A 429 -34.41 -23.98 -17.51
C ILE A 429 -35.50 -22.98 -17.91
N LEU A 430 -35.25 -21.68 -17.75
CA LEU A 430 -36.19 -20.62 -18.13
C LEU A 430 -36.51 -20.67 -19.63
N LEU A 431 -35.50 -20.86 -20.48
CA LEU A 431 -35.68 -20.98 -21.92
C LEU A 431 -36.50 -22.22 -22.28
N LEU A 432 -36.17 -23.39 -21.74
CA LEU A 432 -36.86 -24.64 -22.03
C LEU A 432 -38.35 -24.59 -21.61
N TYR A 433 -38.63 -24.10 -20.40
CA TYR A 433 -40.01 -23.99 -19.92
C TYR A 433 -40.76 -22.80 -20.53
N GLY A 434 -40.07 -21.71 -20.87
CA GLY A 434 -40.63 -20.58 -21.60
C GLY A 434 -41.08 -20.96 -23.00
N LEU A 435 -40.25 -21.67 -23.77
CA LEU A 435 -40.60 -22.21 -25.09
C LEU A 435 -41.76 -23.20 -25.01
N ARG A 436 -41.77 -24.11 -24.02
CA ARG A 436 -42.91 -25.00 -23.77
C ARG A 436 -44.18 -24.23 -23.39
N GLY A 437 -44.07 -23.12 -22.68
CA GLY A 437 -45.21 -22.24 -22.39
C GLY A 437 -45.74 -21.55 -23.65
N LEU A 438 -44.84 -21.06 -24.50
CA LEU A 438 -45.18 -20.41 -25.77
C LEU A 438 -45.87 -21.36 -26.75
N THR A 439 -45.41 -22.60 -26.87
CA THR A 439 -46.08 -23.59 -27.75
C THR A 439 -47.51 -23.85 -27.28
N VAL A 440 -47.75 -23.91 -25.98
CA VAL A 440 -49.09 -24.09 -25.42
C VAL A 440 -49.95 -22.84 -25.58
N ALA A 441 -49.39 -21.65 -25.36
CA ALA A 441 -50.09 -20.39 -25.59
C ALA A 441 -50.49 -20.22 -27.07
N ALA A 442 -49.59 -20.56 -28.00
CA ALA A 442 -49.86 -20.55 -29.43
C ALA A 442 -50.95 -21.57 -29.80
N ALA A 443 -50.92 -22.78 -29.24
CA ALA A 443 -51.95 -23.79 -29.45
C ALA A 443 -53.34 -23.32 -28.95
N LEU A 444 -53.40 -22.66 -27.79
CA LEU A 444 -54.62 -22.05 -27.27
C LEU A 444 -55.14 -20.93 -28.16
N ALA A 445 -54.25 -20.04 -28.62
CA ALA A 445 -54.60 -18.95 -29.53
C ALA A 445 -55.12 -19.49 -30.88
N ALA A 446 -54.60 -20.64 -31.33
CA ALA A 446 -55.07 -21.37 -32.52
C ALA A 446 -56.35 -22.20 -32.29
N GLY A 447 -57.00 -22.09 -31.11
CA GLY A 447 -58.26 -22.78 -30.81
C GLY A 447 -58.12 -24.27 -30.49
N SER A 448 -56.90 -24.77 -30.25
CA SER A 448 -56.67 -26.17 -29.92
C SER A 448 -57.12 -26.48 -28.50
N LYS A 449 -57.85 -27.59 -28.31
CA LYS A 449 -58.15 -28.14 -26.99
C LYS A 449 -56.89 -28.77 -26.41
N ILE A 450 -56.35 -28.22 -25.32
CA ILE A 450 -55.20 -28.83 -24.63
C ILE A 450 -55.65 -30.15 -23.99
N ALA A 451 -54.91 -31.23 -24.22
CA ALA A 451 -55.11 -32.51 -23.55
C ALA A 451 -54.95 -32.38 -22.03
N ALA A 452 -55.69 -33.19 -21.27
CA ALA A 452 -55.73 -33.17 -19.81
C ALA A 452 -54.33 -33.18 -19.18
N ALA A 453 -54.17 -32.44 -18.07
CA ALA A 453 -52.93 -32.27 -17.35
C ALA A 453 -52.17 -33.59 -17.17
N GLU A 454 -50.91 -33.63 -17.61
CA GLU A 454 -50.02 -34.76 -17.36
C GLU A 454 -50.01 -35.09 -15.87
N GLN A 455 -50.35 -36.34 -15.55
CA GLN A 455 -50.28 -36.87 -14.20
C GLN A 455 -48.83 -36.77 -13.70
N PRO A 456 -48.59 -36.27 -12.47
CA PRO A 456 -47.24 -36.18 -11.94
C PRO A 456 -46.65 -37.59 -11.83
N VAL A 457 -45.51 -37.83 -12.48
CA VAL A 457 -44.79 -39.10 -12.37
C VAL A 457 -44.34 -39.25 -10.91
N PRO A 458 -44.80 -40.27 -10.16
CA PRO A 458 -44.52 -40.39 -8.73
C PRO A 458 -43.11 -40.93 -8.51
N PHE A 459 -42.12 -40.03 -8.42
CA PHE A 459 -40.78 -40.41 -7.98
C PHE A 459 -40.72 -40.35 -6.45
N SER A 460 -41.30 -41.33 -5.77
CA SER A 460 -41.30 -41.41 -4.30
C SER A 460 -40.06 -42.13 -3.77
N ASN A 461 -38.91 -41.46 -3.80
CA ASN A 461 -37.71 -41.90 -3.08
C ASN A 461 -37.54 -41.06 -1.81
N ARG A 462 -37.52 -41.71 -0.64
CA ARG A 462 -37.31 -41.06 0.67
C ARG A 462 -36.03 -40.21 0.70
N TRP A 463 -34.98 -40.67 0.02
CA TRP A 463 -33.70 -39.97 -0.09
C TRP A 463 -33.81 -38.68 -0.90
N TYR A 464 -34.59 -38.69 -1.99
CA TYR A 464 -34.86 -37.49 -2.78
C TYR A 464 -35.61 -36.42 -1.97
N GLY A 465 -36.61 -36.85 -1.19
CA GLY A 465 -37.34 -35.96 -0.29
C GLY A 465 -36.46 -35.35 0.81
N LEU A 466 -35.55 -36.14 1.38
CA LEU A 466 -34.59 -35.67 2.38
C LEU A 466 -33.59 -34.67 1.78
N LEU A 467 -32.97 -35.03 0.64
CA LEU A 467 -32.01 -34.17 -0.05
C LEU A 467 -32.62 -32.82 -0.42
N LYS A 468 -33.85 -32.81 -0.95
CA LYS A 468 -34.57 -31.57 -1.27
C LYS A 468 -34.77 -30.67 -0.05
N LYS A 469 -35.08 -31.24 1.12
CA LYS A 469 -35.23 -30.47 2.38
C LYS A 469 -33.88 -29.90 2.84
N LEU A 470 -32.81 -30.66 2.74
CA LEU A 470 -31.47 -30.20 3.09
C LEU A 470 -31.02 -29.04 2.21
N ILE A 471 -31.22 -29.14 0.88
CA ILE A 471 -30.91 -28.05 -0.06
C ILE A 471 -31.74 -26.80 0.26
N TYR A 472 -33.03 -26.96 0.61
CA TYR A 472 -33.88 -25.83 0.99
C TYR A 472 -33.39 -25.15 2.27
N LEU A 473 -33.05 -25.92 3.30
CA LEU A 473 -32.53 -25.39 4.57
C LEU A 473 -31.18 -24.69 4.38
N ALA A 474 -30.27 -25.31 3.62
CA ALA A 474 -28.98 -24.71 3.29
C ALA A 474 -29.15 -23.42 2.49
N GLY A 475 -30.02 -23.42 1.47
CA GLY A 475 -30.35 -22.24 0.68
C GLY A 475 -30.98 -21.12 1.51
N LEU A 476 -31.88 -21.46 2.44
CA LEU A 476 -32.48 -20.49 3.35
C LEU A 476 -31.45 -19.90 4.33
N LEU A 477 -30.59 -20.73 4.91
CA LEU A 477 -29.51 -20.26 5.79
C LEU A 477 -28.58 -19.30 5.04
N CYS A 478 -28.13 -19.68 3.85
CA CYS A 478 -27.27 -18.81 3.05
C CYS A 478 -27.99 -17.52 2.64
N PHE A 479 -29.28 -17.60 2.28
CA PHE A 479 -30.11 -16.42 1.99
C PHE A 479 -30.19 -15.48 3.19
N LEU A 480 -30.42 -15.98 4.40
CA LEU A 480 -30.49 -15.16 5.61
C LEU A 480 -29.16 -14.45 5.89
N ILE A 481 -28.03 -15.13 5.72
CA ILE A 481 -26.71 -14.53 5.89
C ILE A 481 -26.46 -13.47 4.80
N LEU A 482 -26.75 -13.76 3.53
CA LEU A 482 -26.56 -12.81 2.43
C LEU A 482 -27.48 -11.58 2.55
N ALA A 483 -28.75 -11.80 2.93
CA ALA A 483 -29.69 -10.72 3.17
C ALA A 483 -29.27 -9.89 4.39
N GLY A 484 -28.84 -10.52 5.48
CA GLY A 484 -28.35 -9.84 6.67
C GLY A 484 -27.12 -8.99 6.37
N THR A 485 -26.11 -9.56 5.71
CA THR A 485 -24.88 -8.85 5.35
C THR A 485 -25.13 -7.73 4.32
N GLY A 486 -25.98 -7.96 3.32
CA GLY A 486 -26.36 -6.97 2.30
C GLY A 486 -27.19 -5.80 2.84
N PHE A 487 -28.28 -6.11 3.55
CA PHE A 487 -29.20 -5.10 4.04
C PHE A 487 -28.68 -4.33 5.25
N TYR A 488 -27.81 -4.93 6.07
CA TYR A 488 -27.11 -4.20 7.13
C TYR A 488 -26.28 -3.04 6.55
N ALA A 489 -25.46 -3.32 5.53
CA ALA A 489 -24.66 -2.27 4.87
C ALA A 489 -25.56 -1.18 4.25
N PHE A 490 -26.64 -1.59 3.58
CA PHE A 490 -27.50 -0.61 2.91
C PHE A 490 -28.32 0.26 3.87
N PHE A 491 -29.06 -0.34 4.80
CA PHE A 491 -30.03 0.39 5.63
C PHE A 491 -29.43 1.00 6.90
N ILE A 492 -28.36 0.41 7.45
CA ILE A 492 -27.79 0.86 8.73
C ILE A 492 -26.62 1.81 8.50
N THR A 493 -25.67 1.46 7.63
CA THR A 493 -24.46 2.27 7.45
C THR A 493 -24.58 3.29 6.33
N GLY A 494 -25.51 3.09 5.38
CA GLY A 494 -25.66 3.95 4.21
C GLY A 494 -24.45 3.94 3.27
N LYS A 495 -23.51 3.01 3.46
CA LYS A 495 -22.24 2.91 2.73
C LYS A 495 -22.13 1.57 2.00
N PRO A 496 -21.34 1.48 0.92
CA PRO A 496 -21.02 0.20 0.29
C PRO A 496 -20.45 -0.81 1.29
N MET A 497 -20.71 -2.08 1.05
CA MET A 497 -20.21 -3.16 1.90
C MET A 497 -18.69 -3.30 1.75
N THR A 498 -17.98 -3.28 2.87
CA THR A 498 -16.51 -3.40 2.91
C THR A 498 -16.08 -4.33 4.04
N GLY A 499 -14.78 -4.61 4.11
CA GLY A 499 -14.18 -5.32 5.23
C GLY A 499 -14.62 -6.79 5.37
N TYR A 500 -14.66 -7.27 6.61
CA TYR A 500 -15.10 -8.63 6.94
C TYR A 500 -16.52 -8.95 6.48
N LEU A 501 -17.40 -7.94 6.44
CA LEU A 501 -18.79 -8.12 6.00
C LEU A 501 -18.85 -8.52 4.52
N LEU A 502 -18.04 -7.85 3.68
CA LEU A 502 -17.89 -8.18 2.26
C LEU A 502 -17.31 -9.59 2.07
N MET A 503 -16.27 -9.94 2.84
CA MET A 503 -15.66 -11.27 2.77
C MET A 503 -16.67 -12.38 3.09
N LEU A 504 -17.45 -12.22 4.16
CA LEU A 504 -18.50 -13.16 4.53
C LEU A 504 -19.57 -13.27 3.42
N HIS A 505 -20.03 -12.13 2.90
CA HIS A 505 -21.02 -12.09 1.82
C HIS A 505 -20.54 -12.86 0.57
N CYS A 506 -19.34 -12.56 0.09
CA CYS A 506 -18.76 -13.22 -1.06
C CYS A 506 -18.48 -14.71 -0.83
N THR A 507 -18.16 -15.12 0.41
CA THR A 507 -17.90 -16.53 0.76
C THR A 507 -19.19 -17.36 0.78
N VAL A 508 -20.31 -16.77 1.22
CA VAL A 508 -21.62 -17.46 1.30
C VAL A 508 -22.38 -17.42 -0.03
N ALA A 509 -22.01 -16.55 -0.96
CA ALA A 509 -22.68 -16.44 -2.26
C ALA A 509 -22.61 -17.73 -3.12
N PRO A 510 -21.46 -18.41 -3.31
CA PRO A 510 -21.39 -19.66 -4.09
C PRO A 510 -22.35 -20.77 -3.63
N PRO A 511 -22.38 -21.17 -2.34
CA PRO A 511 -23.31 -22.21 -1.90
C PRO A 511 -24.77 -21.79 -2.07
N PHE A 512 -25.10 -20.50 -1.88
CA PHE A 512 -26.44 -19.99 -2.17
C PHE A 512 -26.81 -20.14 -3.66
N MET A 513 -25.93 -19.74 -4.58
CA MET A 513 -26.17 -19.83 -6.02
C MET A 513 -26.41 -21.27 -6.47
N ILE A 514 -25.61 -22.22 -5.94
CA ILE A 514 -25.78 -23.65 -6.19
C ILE A 514 -27.14 -24.13 -5.68
N CYS A 515 -27.48 -23.81 -4.42
CA CYS A 515 -28.76 -24.20 -3.84
C CYS A 515 -29.94 -23.63 -4.64
N LEU A 516 -29.88 -22.35 -5.02
CA LEU A 516 -30.92 -21.68 -5.78
C LEU A 516 -31.12 -22.33 -7.16
N ALA A 517 -30.04 -22.61 -7.90
CA ALA A 517 -30.11 -23.26 -9.19
C ALA A 517 -30.70 -24.68 -9.09
N LEU A 518 -30.30 -25.45 -8.08
CA LEU A 518 -30.87 -26.78 -7.80
C LEU A 518 -32.35 -26.70 -7.40
N LEU A 519 -32.75 -25.72 -6.58
CA LEU A 519 -34.16 -25.53 -6.20
C LEU A 519 -35.03 -25.15 -7.41
N ILE A 520 -34.50 -24.33 -8.32
CA ILE A 520 -35.17 -23.99 -9.59
C ILE A 520 -35.29 -25.24 -10.47
N LEU A 521 -34.22 -26.03 -10.63
CA LEU A 521 -34.25 -27.27 -11.39
C LEU A 521 -35.30 -28.27 -10.85
N LEU A 522 -35.31 -28.49 -9.53
CA LEU A 522 -36.22 -29.42 -8.85
C LEU A 522 -37.66 -28.87 -8.75
N GLY A 523 -37.84 -27.55 -8.87
CA GLY A 523 -39.11 -26.84 -8.74
C GLY A 523 -39.80 -26.51 -10.06
N ALA A 524 -39.10 -26.58 -11.20
CA ALA A 524 -39.61 -26.14 -12.49
C ALA A 524 -40.82 -26.95 -12.97
N HIS A 525 -40.73 -28.29 -12.93
CA HIS A 525 -41.80 -29.16 -13.41
C HIS A 525 -43.10 -29.04 -12.59
N PRO A 526 -43.08 -29.04 -11.23
CA PRO A 526 -44.28 -28.84 -10.42
C PRO A 526 -44.89 -27.42 -10.52
N SER A 527 -44.09 -26.43 -10.96
CA SER A 527 -44.49 -25.01 -11.01
C SER A 527 -45.08 -24.59 -12.37
N ARG A 528 -45.41 -25.54 -13.25
CA ARG A 528 -46.16 -25.26 -14.49
C ARG A 528 -47.57 -24.77 -14.17
N PHE A 529 -48.03 -23.72 -14.87
CA PHE A 529 -49.36 -23.14 -14.64
C PHE A 529 -50.50 -24.09 -15.02
N LEU A 530 -50.33 -24.88 -16.08
CA LEU A 530 -51.34 -25.82 -16.60
C LEU A 530 -51.29 -27.22 -15.95
N ALA A 531 -50.38 -27.45 -14.99
CA ALA A 531 -50.35 -28.69 -14.24
C ALA A 531 -51.49 -28.71 -13.20
N ALA A 532 -52.23 -29.83 -13.12
CA ALA A 532 -53.27 -30.08 -12.12
C ALA A 532 -52.66 -30.29 -10.72
N THR A 533 -52.19 -29.20 -10.11
CA THR A 533 -51.64 -29.18 -8.77
C THR A 533 -52.47 -28.27 -7.86
N SER A 534 -52.66 -28.66 -6.60
CA SER A 534 -53.36 -27.87 -5.57
C SER A 534 -52.58 -26.63 -5.10
N VAL A 535 -51.60 -26.18 -5.89
CA VAL A 535 -50.67 -25.11 -5.53
C VAL A 535 -51.18 -23.78 -6.07
N CYS A 536 -51.28 -22.78 -5.19
CA CYS A 536 -51.71 -21.41 -5.52
C CYS A 536 -50.96 -20.85 -6.74
N PRO A 537 -51.65 -20.27 -7.75
CA PRO A 537 -51.03 -19.66 -8.93
C PRO A 537 -50.01 -18.58 -8.60
N LEU A 538 -50.25 -17.77 -7.55
CA LEU A 538 -49.32 -16.73 -7.11
C LEU A 538 -47.97 -17.32 -6.66
N ARG A 539 -47.98 -18.50 -6.01
CA ARG A 539 -46.74 -19.18 -5.60
C ARG A 539 -45.92 -19.64 -6.82
N LYS A 540 -46.59 -20.12 -7.88
CA LYS A 540 -45.96 -20.49 -9.16
C LYS A 540 -45.40 -19.26 -9.87
N LEU A 541 -46.13 -18.14 -9.87
CA LEU A 541 -45.65 -16.87 -10.41
C LEU A 541 -44.39 -16.38 -9.68
N CYS A 542 -44.41 -16.35 -8.34
CA CYS A 542 -43.23 -15.99 -7.55
C CYS A 542 -42.03 -16.89 -7.87
N PHE A 543 -42.24 -18.20 -8.04
CA PHE A 543 -41.17 -19.13 -8.40
C PHE A 543 -40.47 -18.75 -9.72
N TRP A 544 -41.24 -18.45 -10.77
CA TRP A 544 -40.67 -18.06 -12.06
C TRP A 544 -40.00 -16.68 -12.01
N LEU A 545 -40.59 -15.72 -11.29
CA LEU A 545 -39.99 -14.40 -11.10
C LEU A 545 -38.68 -14.47 -10.30
N ILE A 546 -38.60 -15.34 -9.29
CA ILE A 546 -37.34 -15.64 -8.55
C ILE A 546 -36.28 -16.16 -9.53
N GLY A 547 -36.63 -17.13 -10.38
CA GLY A 547 -35.71 -17.66 -11.39
C GLY A 547 -35.23 -16.59 -12.37
N LEU A 548 -36.13 -15.71 -12.83
CA LEU A 548 -35.79 -14.62 -13.74
C LEU A 548 -34.86 -13.58 -13.07
N LEU A 549 -35.16 -13.16 -11.85
CA LEU A 549 -34.37 -12.17 -11.10
C LEU A 549 -33.05 -12.74 -10.56
N ALA A 550 -32.93 -14.05 -10.40
CA ALA A 550 -31.68 -14.69 -10.04
C ALA A 550 -30.56 -14.39 -11.06
N LEU A 551 -30.89 -14.28 -12.35
CA LEU A 551 -29.92 -13.99 -13.41
C LEU A 551 -29.26 -12.60 -13.25
N PRO A 552 -29.99 -11.47 -13.22
CA PRO A 552 -29.35 -10.18 -13.05
C PRO A 552 -28.66 -10.03 -11.69
N VAL A 553 -29.15 -10.66 -10.61
CA VAL A 553 -28.47 -10.68 -9.30
C VAL A 553 -27.09 -11.33 -9.39
N MET A 554 -27.00 -12.53 -9.98
CA MET A 554 -25.73 -13.24 -10.13
C MET A 554 -24.80 -12.54 -11.12
N LEU A 555 -25.31 -12.18 -12.30
CA LEU A 555 -24.49 -11.59 -13.36
C LEU A 555 -23.97 -10.20 -13.00
N SER A 556 -24.77 -9.34 -12.38
CA SER A 556 -24.31 -8.00 -12.02
C SER A 556 -23.19 -8.02 -10.98
N SER A 557 -23.19 -9.00 -10.06
CA SER A 557 -22.12 -9.15 -9.05
C SER A 557 -20.82 -9.70 -9.62
N VAL A 558 -20.86 -10.63 -10.58
CA VAL A 558 -19.62 -11.17 -11.16
C VAL A 558 -19.09 -10.35 -12.32
N LEU A 559 -19.94 -9.66 -13.08
CA LEU A 559 -19.52 -8.79 -14.17
C LEU A 559 -18.79 -7.54 -13.65
N SER A 560 -19.14 -7.04 -12.47
CA SER A 560 -18.42 -5.94 -11.80
C SER A 560 -17.02 -6.35 -11.35
N MET A 561 -16.70 -7.64 -11.35
CA MET A 561 -15.38 -8.18 -11.00
C MET A 561 -14.43 -8.33 -12.20
N PHE A 562 -14.83 -7.87 -13.38
CA PHE A 562 -13.98 -7.84 -14.56
C PHE A 562 -13.63 -6.41 -14.93
N ASN A 563 -12.46 -6.21 -15.53
CA ASN A 563 -12.05 -4.94 -16.10
C ASN A 563 -12.68 -4.69 -17.49
N LEU A 564 -13.99 -4.93 -17.61
CA LEU A 564 -14.76 -4.74 -18.84
C LEU A 564 -15.51 -3.41 -18.85
N PHE A 565 -15.72 -2.84 -17.66
CA PHE A 565 -16.52 -1.66 -17.45
C PHE A 565 -15.72 -0.64 -16.63
N GLY A 566 -15.69 0.60 -17.10
CA GLY A 566 -15.17 1.71 -16.31
C GLY A 566 -16.09 2.06 -15.14
N THR A 567 -15.74 3.11 -14.39
CA THR A 567 -16.39 3.49 -13.13
C THR A 567 -17.91 3.60 -13.24
N THR A 568 -18.43 4.23 -14.29
CA THR A 568 -19.88 4.36 -14.52
C THR A 568 -20.57 3.01 -14.71
N GLY A 569 -19.95 2.08 -15.43
CA GLY A 569 -20.50 0.75 -15.64
C GLY A 569 -20.44 -0.11 -14.39
N GLN A 570 -19.38 0.02 -13.58
CA GLN A 570 -19.30 -0.63 -12.27
C GLN A 570 -20.39 -0.11 -11.31
N PHE A 571 -20.63 1.20 -11.31
CA PHE A 571 -21.69 1.82 -10.52
C PHE A 571 -23.08 1.33 -10.94
N PHE A 572 -23.33 1.22 -12.25
CA PHE A 572 -24.54 0.61 -12.77
C PHE A 572 -24.70 -0.85 -12.31
N LEU A 573 -23.66 -1.67 -12.42
CA LEU A 573 -23.70 -3.09 -12.02
C LEU A 573 -23.92 -3.24 -10.50
N TYR A 574 -23.31 -2.37 -9.69
CA TYR A 574 -23.53 -2.31 -8.25
C TYR A 574 -25.01 -2.03 -7.94
N HIS A 575 -25.61 -1.01 -8.53
CA HIS A 575 -27.03 -0.70 -8.33
C HIS A 575 -27.95 -1.77 -8.91
N ALA A 576 -27.62 -2.34 -10.06
CA ALA A 576 -28.36 -3.45 -10.64
C ALA A 576 -28.38 -4.63 -9.66
N HIS A 577 -27.23 -4.98 -9.06
CA HIS A 577 -27.16 -6.02 -8.02
C HIS A 577 -28.06 -5.69 -6.83
N GLN A 578 -27.95 -4.46 -6.33
CA GLN A 578 -28.68 -3.99 -5.16
C GLN A 578 -30.20 -4.05 -5.36
N TYR A 579 -30.72 -3.40 -6.41
CA TYR A 579 -32.16 -3.31 -6.64
C TYR A 579 -32.78 -4.65 -7.03
N THR A 580 -32.08 -5.46 -7.82
CA THR A 580 -32.58 -6.81 -8.19
C THR A 580 -32.56 -7.76 -6.99
N THR A 581 -31.62 -7.60 -6.06
CA THR A 581 -31.58 -8.38 -4.81
C THR A 581 -32.74 -8.00 -3.89
N ILE A 582 -33.09 -6.72 -3.78
CA ILE A 582 -34.28 -6.27 -3.02
C ILE A 582 -35.55 -6.92 -3.58
N ALA A 583 -35.74 -6.86 -4.90
CA ALA A 583 -36.90 -7.48 -5.55
C ALA A 583 -36.92 -9.01 -5.35
N LEU A 584 -35.77 -9.67 -5.50
CA LEU A 584 -35.62 -11.10 -5.26
C LEU A 584 -35.97 -11.47 -3.81
N ALA A 585 -35.47 -10.73 -2.83
CA ALA A 585 -35.71 -10.99 -1.41
C ALA A 585 -37.20 -10.90 -1.06
N VAL A 586 -37.91 -9.87 -1.55
CA VAL A 586 -39.36 -9.72 -1.37
C VAL A 586 -40.11 -10.94 -1.94
N LEU A 587 -39.75 -11.38 -3.15
CA LEU A 587 -40.38 -12.55 -3.76
C LEU A 587 -40.06 -13.85 -3.02
N VAL A 588 -38.85 -14.03 -2.51
CA VAL A 588 -38.46 -15.19 -1.68
C VAL A 588 -39.28 -15.23 -0.40
N VAL A 589 -39.48 -14.09 0.27
CA VAL A 589 -40.33 -13.99 1.47
C VAL A 589 -41.78 -14.38 1.12
N ILE A 590 -42.36 -13.78 0.08
CA ILE A 590 -43.74 -14.10 -0.36
C ILE A 590 -43.85 -15.58 -0.73
N HIS A 591 -42.90 -16.13 -1.48
CA HIS A 591 -42.89 -17.54 -1.87
C HIS A 591 -42.81 -18.47 -0.66
N THR A 592 -42.00 -18.11 0.34
CA THR A 592 -41.84 -18.88 1.57
C THR A 592 -43.12 -18.85 2.40
N LEU A 593 -43.73 -17.68 2.60
CA LEU A 593 -45.01 -17.53 3.31
C LEU A 593 -46.13 -18.33 2.64
N LEU A 594 -46.25 -18.26 1.32
CA LEU A 594 -47.25 -19.04 0.56
C LEU A 594 -46.98 -20.56 0.65
N THR A 595 -45.71 -20.95 0.77
CA THR A 595 -45.34 -22.36 0.96
C THR A 595 -45.75 -22.86 2.35
N LEU A 596 -45.51 -22.07 3.40
CA LEU A 596 -45.90 -22.39 4.79
C LEU A 596 -47.42 -22.41 4.97
N ALA A 597 -48.13 -21.43 4.40
CA ALA A 597 -49.59 -21.36 4.45
C ALA A 597 -50.24 -22.56 3.73
N GLY A 598 -49.62 -23.05 2.64
CA GLY A 598 -50.07 -24.24 1.92
C GLY A 598 -49.85 -25.57 2.67
N THR A 599 -48.91 -25.63 3.60
CA THR A 599 -48.66 -26.82 4.44
C THR A 599 -49.58 -26.92 5.66
N SER A 600 -50.19 -25.81 6.10
CA SER A 600 -51.08 -25.77 7.27
C SER A 600 -52.51 -26.29 6.99
N LYS A 601 -52.85 -26.61 5.74
CA LYS A 601 -54.17 -27.14 5.33
C LYS A 601 -54.17 -28.66 5.05
N LYS A 602 -53.29 -29.42 5.70
CA LYS A 602 -53.29 -30.88 5.67
C LYS A 602 -53.61 -31.47 7.03
#